data_AF-A0A1I6I992-F1
#
_entry.id   AF-A0A1I6I992-F1
#
_cell.length_a   1.000
_cell.length_b   1.000
_cell.length_c   1.000
_cell.angle_alpha   90.00
_cell.angle_beta   90.00
_cell.angle_gamma   90.00
#
_symmetry.space_group_name_H-M   'P 1'
#
loop_
_entity.id
_entity.type
_entity.pdbx_description
1 polymer ?
#
loop_
_entity_poly.entity_id
_entity_poly.type
_entity_poly.pdbx_seq_one_letter_code
_entity_poly.pdbx_strand_id
1 'polypeptide(L)'
;MPMTGSVFWILVLLATVTSLGTAWALGANSNSPPFAPAIGANAISTMRAAFLIGILAALGALAQGGSISETVGAGLIDGVAITSLAATAGLLTATAFMAFGVYTGYPVPAAFATTGAMVGVGLSLGGAPALDTYRRIATFWALVPPVSGTLAYLTATVLRRDDIPETVSVPLLAGVVGAIVANVRLSVIPAPSGAQNSVAGFVAGVAGAPPVAGVDPAVVVVTLLFGVVSFQYIRRRTQQSVDKGVKTFLVVLGSVVAFSSGGSQVGLATGPLENLYGTELGLPGIVLSVLGAVGILGGAWMGAPRLLQATSREYAQLGIRRSIAALVPGFIIAQLAIELGIPISFNNIIISGVIGGGLAGGSAGVSRRKIGVTLAFWLLTLVTSVAIGFGVYRAFATLLGV
;
A
#
# COMPACT_ATOMS: atom_id res chain seq x y z
N MET A 1 10.22 25.35 -28.35
CA MET A 1 11.46 26.09 -28.01
C MET A 1 12.12 25.37 -26.85
N PRO A 2 13.46 25.26 -26.77
CA PRO A 2 14.09 24.76 -25.55
C PRO A 2 13.65 25.68 -24.41
N MET A 3 13.04 25.11 -23.37
CA MET A 3 12.67 25.90 -22.19
C MET A 3 13.93 26.58 -21.66
N THR A 4 13.86 27.86 -21.35
CA THR A 4 14.99 28.56 -20.72
C THR A 4 15.37 27.81 -19.45
N GLY A 5 16.66 27.69 -19.14
CA GLY A 5 17.13 26.89 -18.01
C GLY A 5 16.42 27.22 -16.70
N SER A 6 16.04 28.48 -16.49
CA SER A 6 15.27 28.92 -15.32
C SER A 6 13.87 28.31 -15.25
N VAL A 7 13.12 28.21 -16.36
CA VAL A 7 11.76 27.63 -16.37
C VAL A 7 11.83 26.13 -16.08
N PHE A 8 12.81 25.44 -16.65
CA PHE A 8 13.04 24.03 -16.36
C PHE A 8 13.22 23.79 -14.85
N TRP A 9 14.12 24.53 -14.20
CA TRP A 9 14.37 24.37 -12.76
C TRP A 9 13.17 24.77 -11.88
N ILE A 10 12.36 25.74 -12.30
CA ILE A 10 11.11 26.06 -11.61
C ILE A 10 10.13 24.88 -11.67
N LEU A 11 9.98 24.25 -12.83
CA LEU A 11 9.13 23.08 -12.99
C LEU A 11 9.65 21.87 -12.21
N VAL A 12 10.97 21.66 -12.19
CA VAL A 12 11.61 20.64 -11.34
C VAL A 12 11.24 20.88 -9.88
N LEU A 13 11.48 22.09 -9.35
CA LEU A 13 11.17 22.44 -7.97
C LEU A 13 9.69 22.22 -7.65
N LEU A 14 8.80 22.66 -8.54
CA LEU A 14 7.36 22.53 -8.37
C LEU A 14 6.92 21.05 -8.34
N ALA A 15 7.44 20.23 -9.25
CA ALA A 15 7.17 18.79 -9.30
C ALA A 15 7.67 18.09 -8.04
N THR A 16 8.89 18.40 -7.61
CA THR A 16 9.52 17.85 -6.41
C THR A 16 8.74 18.21 -5.13
N VAL A 17 8.37 19.49 -4.96
CA VAL A 17 7.58 19.93 -3.80
C VAL A 17 6.18 19.30 -3.82
N THR A 18 5.56 19.20 -4.99
CA THR A 18 4.25 18.55 -5.13
C THR A 18 4.34 17.08 -4.75
N SER A 19 5.34 16.35 -5.26
CA SER A 19 5.59 14.94 -4.91
C SER A 19 5.81 14.75 -3.41
N LEU A 20 6.57 15.63 -2.77
CA LEU A 20 6.77 15.61 -1.32
C LEU A 20 5.43 15.83 -0.58
N GLY A 21 4.60 16.76 -1.05
CA GLY A 21 3.25 17.00 -0.54
C GLY A 21 2.32 15.80 -0.72
N THR A 22 2.39 15.12 -1.86
CA THR A 22 1.64 13.87 -2.13
C THR A 22 2.09 12.77 -1.18
N ALA A 23 3.40 12.56 -1.01
CA ALA A 23 3.96 11.59 -0.09
C ALA A 23 3.53 11.87 1.36
N TRP A 24 3.48 13.15 1.76
CA TRP A 24 2.94 13.57 3.05
C TRP A 24 1.45 13.22 3.20
N ALA A 25 0.62 13.52 2.20
CA ALA A 25 -0.81 13.20 2.23
C ALA A 25 -1.05 11.69 2.31
N LEU A 26 -0.25 10.89 1.59
CA LEU A 26 -0.27 9.42 1.64
C LEU A 26 0.12 8.89 3.01
N GLY A 27 1.18 9.44 3.62
CA GLY A 27 1.61 9.11 4.97
C GLY A 27 0.51 9.37 6.01
N ALA A 28 -0.21 10.48 5.87
CA ALA A 28 -1.31 10.87 6.75
C ALA A 28 -2.58 10.00 6.54
N ASN A 29 -2.86 9.58 5.31
CA ASN A 29 -4.14 8.95 4.95
C ASN A 29 -4.08 7.42 4.82
N SER A 30 -3.05 6.87 4.19
CA SER A 30 -3.08 5.49 3.67
C SER A 30 -2.20 4.52 4.46
N ASN A 31 -1.23 5.02 5.24
CA ASN A 31 -0.30 4.18 6.01
C ASN A 31 -0.76 3.86 7.45
N SER A 32 -1.79 4.57 7.93
CA SER A 32 -2.32 4.41 9.28
C SER A 32 -3.28 3.23 9.51
N PRO A 33 -4.15 2.83 8.56
CA PRO A 33 -5.11 1.75 8.77
C PRO A 33 -4.54 0.42 9.32
N PRO A 34 -3.32 -0.02 8.96
CA PRO A 34 -2.74 -1.26 9.47
C PRO A 34 -2.65 -1.40 10.99
N PHE A 35 -2.54 -0.29 11.73
CA PHE A 35 -2.46 -0.29 13.20
C PHE A 35 -3.81 -0.12 13.90
N ALA A 36 -4.88 0.18 13.17
CA ALA A 36 -6.20 0.38 13.76
C ALA A 36 -6.69 -0.84 14.59
N PRO A 37 -6.46 -2.10 14.17
CA PRO A 37 -6.72 -3.29 15.01
C PRO A 37 -5.95 -3.30 16.33
N ALA A 38 -4.66 -2.97 16.31
CA ALA A 38 -3.79 -3.00 17.49
C ALA A 38 -4.20 -1.92 18.50
N ILE A 39 -4.56 -0.73 18.01
CA ILE A 39 -5.10 0.34 18.86
C ILE A 39 -6.47 -0.04 19.41
N GLY A 40 -7.37 -0.57 18.58
CA GLY A 40 -8.70 -1.01 19.00
C GLY A 40 -8.67 -2.13 20.05
N ALA A 41 -7.63 -2.97 20.03
CA ALA A 41 -7.38 -4.00 21.04
C ALA A 41 -6.64 -3.48 22.29
N ASN A 42 -6.40 -2.17 22.41
CA ASN A 42 -5.58 -1.55 23.47
C ASN A 42 -4.17 -2.17 23.59
N ALA A 43 -3.58 -2.62 22.49
CA ALA A 43 -2.22 -3.15 22.45
C ALA A 43 -1.17 -2.02 22.42
N ILE A 44 -1.51 -0.89 21.81
CA ILE A 44 -0.64 0.27 21.62
C ILE A 44 -1.49 1.54 21.58
N SER A 45 -0.97 2.65 22.12
CA SER A 45 -1.66 3.95 22.07
C SER A 45 -1.53 4.59 20.68
N THR A 46 -2.49 5.45 20.32
CA THR A 46 -2.52 6.12 19.01
C THR A 46 -1.22 6.84 18.68
N MET A 47 -0.64 7.59 19.63
CA MET A 47 0.60 8.34 19.37
C MET A 47 1.81 7.44 19.16
N ARG A 48 1.92 6.35 19.93
CA ARG A 48 2.99 5.35 19.74
C ARG A 48 2.84 4.63 18.41
N ALA A 49 1.60 4.31 18.02
CA ALA A 49 1.30 3.71 16.72
C ALA A 49 1.66 4.67 15.58
N ALA A 50 1.26 5.95 15.64
CA ALA A 50 1.61 6.94 14.63
C ALA A 50 3.14 7.10 14.47
N PHE A 51 3.87 7.15 15.59
CA PHE A 51 5.33 7.21 15.57
C PHE A 51 5.94 6.00 14.84
N LEU A 52 5.52 4.80 15.23
CA LEU A 52 6.01 3.54 14.66
C LEU A 52 5.63 3.40 13.17
N ILE A 53 4.40 3.77 12.79
CA ILE A 53 3.95 3.80 11.39
C ILE A 53 4.87 4.66 10.54
N GLY A 54 5.19 5.88 10.99
CA GLY A 54 6.05 6.78 10.22
C GLY A 54 7.42 6.17 9.92
N ILE A 55 8.04 5.53 10.91
CA ILE A 55 9.34 4.86 10.74
C ILE A 55 9.20 3.67 9.79
N LEU A 56 8.26 2.77 10.05
CA LEU A 56 8.14 1.53 9.28
C LEU A 56 7.72 1.80 7.84
N ALA A 57 6.79 2.72 7.62
CA ALA A 57 6.37 3.10 6.28
C ALA A 57 7.49 3.81 5.51
N ALA A 58 8.31 4.65 6.18
CA ALA A 58 9.49 5.23 5.55
C ALA A 58 10.53 4.17 5.16
N LEU A 59 10.78 3.18 6.03
CA LEU A 59 11.65 2.05 5.71
C LEU A 59 11.11 1.23 4.54
N GLY A 60 9.80 0.99 4.50
CA GLY A 60 9.14 0.33 3.38
C GLY A 60 9.26 1.12 2.08
N ALA A 61 9.10 2.44 2.14
CA ALA A 61 9.27 3.34 1.00
C ALA A 61 10.70 3.25 0.41
N LEU A 62 11.71 3.17 1.27
CA LEU A 62 13.11 3.00 0.85
C LEU A 62 13.39 1.61 0.25
N ALA A 63 12.73 0.57 0.77
CA ALA A 63 13.08 -0.81 0.49
C ALA A 63 12.17 -1.53 -0.53
N GLN A 64 10.96 -1.04 -0.82
CA GLN A 64 9.97 -1.79 -1.62
C GLN A 64 9.26 -0.94 -2.70
N GLY A 65 9.61 0.34 -2.85
CA GLY A 65 8.86 1.29 -3.69
C GLY A 65 8.85 1.08 -5.21
N GLY A 66 9.83 0.36 -5.76
CA GLY A 66 10.13 0.41 -7.21
C GLY A 66 8.99 -0.03 -8.14
N SER A 67 8.35 -1.17 -7.89
CA SER A 67 7.42 -1.77 -8.86
C SER A 67 6.16 -0.94 -9.14
N ILE A 68 5.66 -0.24 -8.12
CA ILE A 68 4.49 0.65 -8.27
C ILE A 68 4.91 1.96 -8.90
N SER A 69 6.10 2.49 -8.60
CA SER A 69 6.63 3.68 -9.25
C SER A 69 6.70 3.50 -10.76
N GLU A 70 7.25 2.37 -11.24
CA GLU A 70 7.36 2.05 -12.67
C GLU A 70 5.97 2.06 -13.35
N THR A 71 4.98 1.43 -12.70
CA THR A 71 3.63 1.37 -13.25
C THR A 71 2.98 2.75 -13.32
N VAL A 72 3.07 3.56 -12.25
CA VAL A 72 2.45 4.89 -12.21
C VAL A 72 3.20 5.91 -13.08
N GLY A 73 4.52 5.78 -13.18
CA GLY A 73 5.41 6.70 -13.90
C GLY A 73 5.44 6.47 -15.41
N ALA A 74 5.35 5.21 -15.85
CA ALA A 74 5.49 4.84 -17.27
C ALA A 74 4.47 3.81 -17.77
N GLY A 75 3.91 2.97 -16.88
CA GLY A 75 3.06 1.84 -17.29
C GLY A 75 1.60 2.18 -17.63
N LEU A 76 1.14 3.41 -17.36
CA LEU A 76 -0.27 3.79 -17.56
C LEU A 76 -0.57 4.36 -18.95
N ILE A 77 0.38 4.99 -19.62
CA ILE A 77 0.14 5.74 -20.86
C ILE A 77 1.26 5.43 -21.86
N ASP A 78 0.87 5.07 -23.08
CA ASP A 78 1.78 4.74 -24.17
C ASP A 78 2.08 5.95 -25.05
N GLY A 79 3.28 5.97 -25.64
CA GLY A 79 3.66 6.92 -26.70
C GLY A 79 4.10 8.31 -26.21
N VAL A 80 4.04 8.59 -24.90
CA VAL A 80 4.53 9.83 -24.30
C VAL A 80 5.23 9.57 -22.96
N ALA A 81 6.19 10.41 -22.61
CA ALA A 81 6.79 10.43 -21.29
C ALA A 81 6.10 11.48 -20.40
N ILE A 82 6.00 11.20 -19.10
CA ILE A 82 5.45 12.15 -18.13
C ILE A 82 6.47 13.28 -17.88
N THR A 83 6.13 14.49 -18.32
CA THR A 83 6.93 15.70 -18.12
C THR A 83 6.80 16.24 -16.68
N SER A 84 7.71 17.12 -16.25
CA SER A 84 7.64 17.80 -14.94
C SER A 84 6.31 18.53 -14.71
N LEU A 85 5.76 19.17 -15.75
CA LEU A 85 4.47 19.86 -15.67
C LEU A 85 3.31 18.86 -15.54
N ALA A 86 3.35 17.77 -16.30
CA ALA A 86 2.39 16.68 -16.23
C ALA A 86 2.40 16.01 -14.84
N ALA A 87 3.58 15.67 -14.33
CA ALA A 87 3.77 15.12 -13.00
C ALA A 87 3.17 16.05 -11.93
N THR A 88 3.44 17.35 -12.01
CA THR A 88 2.87 18.36 -11.11
C THR A 88 1.34 18.36 -11.16
N ALA A 89 0.74 18.43 -12.35
CA ALA A 89 -0.71 18.45 -12.53
C ALA A 89 -1.39 17.20 -11.96
N GLY A 90 -0.83 16.02 -12.24
CA GLY A 90 -1.35 14.74 -11.78
C GLY A 90 -1.23 14.59 -10.27
N LEU A 91 -0.07 14.90 -9.71
CA LEU A 91 0.17 14.81 -8.27
C LEU A 91 -0.62 15.84 -7.47
N LEU A 92 -0.80 17.08 -7.96
CA LEU A 92 -1.68 18.06 -7.33
C LEU A 92 -3.13 17.56 -7.30
N THR A 93 -3.60 16.98 -8.41
CA THR A 93 -4.94 16.37 -8.49
C THR A 93 -5.08 15.26 -7.46
N ALA A 94 -4.16 14.29 -7.44
CA ALA A 94 -4.17 13.19 -6.47
C ALA A 94 -4.13 13.70 -5.02
N THR A 95 -3.27 14.68 -4.74
CA THR A 95 -3.10 15.30 -3.42
C THR A 95 -4.39 15.97 -2.95
N ALA A 96 -5.12 16.65 -3.83
CA ALA A 96 -6.40 17.28 -3.49
C ALA A 96 -7.44 16.24 -3.02
N PHE A 97 -7.53 15.08 -3.70
CA PHE A 97 -8.40 13.98 -3.27
C PHE A 97 -7.99 13.42 -1.90
N MET A 98 -6.69 13.20 -1.68
CA MET A 98 -6.21 12.68 -0.39
C MET A 98 -6.40 13.68 0.74
N ALA A 99 -6.14 14.97 0.48
CA ALA A 99 -6.39 16.05 1.42
C ALA A 99 -7.87 16.08 1.81
N PHE A 100 -8.79 16.02 0.84
CA PHE A 100 -10.22 15.90 1.11
C PHE A 100 -10.53 14.71 2.04
N GLY A 101 -9.92 13.55 1.81
CA GLY A 101 -10.08 12.38 2.69
C GLY A 101 -9.56 12.62 4.11
N VAL A 102 -8.40 13.26 4.25
CA VAL A 102 -7.81 13.60 5.57
C VAL A 102 -8.69 14.61 6.32
N TYR A 103 -9.21 15.66 5.66
CA TYR A 103 -10.04 16.68 6.30
C TYR A 103 -11.43 16.18 6.67
N THR A 104 -12.06 15.39 5.80
CA THR A 104 -13.41 14.83 6.06
C THR A 104 -13.39 13.59 6.92
N GLY A 105 -12.22 12.96 7.09
CA GLY A 105 -12.09 11.64 7.70
C GLY A 105 -12.56 10.49 6.80
N TYR A 106 -12.91 10.77 5.54
CA TYR A 106 -13.33 9.74 4.60
C TYR A 106 -12.12 9.00 4.01
N PRO A 107 -12.12 7.66 3.98
CA PRO A 107 -10.99 6.86 3.47
C PRO A 107 -10.96 6.86 1.93
N VAL A 108 -10.38 7.91 1.35
CA VAL A 108 -10.20 8.05 -0.10
C VAL A 108 -9.23 6.97 -0.62
N PRO A 109 -9.53 6.30 -1.74
CA PRO A 109 -8.62 5.31 -2.31
C PRO A 109 -7.48 5.97 -3.10
N ALA A 110 -6.35 6.21 -2.43
CA ALA A 110 -5.20 6.91 -3.01
C ALA A 110 -4.72 6.36 -4.36
N ALA A 111 -4.67 5.04 -4.54
CA ALA A 111 -4.31 4.42 -5.81
C ALA A 111 -5.28 4.76 -6.94
N PHE A 112 -6.57 4.90 -6.66
CA PHE A 112 -7.58 5.24 -7.67
C PHE A 112 -7.44 6.71 -8.07
N ALA A 113 -7.28 7.60 -7.09
CA ALA A 113 -7.09 9.03 -7.32
C ALA A 113 -5.79 9.31 -8.10
N THR A 114 -4.69 8.66 -7.72
CA THR A 114 -3.38 8.86 -8.37
C THR A 114 -3.36 8.25 -9.77
N THR A 115 -3.77 6.98 -9.90
CA THR A 115 -3.82 6.31 -11.21
C THR A 115 -4.75 7.08 -12.16
N GLY A 116 -5.94 7.45 -11.71
CA GLY A 116 -6.87 8.22 -12.53
C GLY A 116 -6.30 9.57 -12.95
N ALA A 117 -5.71 10.33 -12.01
CA ALA A 117 -5.05 11.60 -12.34
C ALA A 117 -3.94 11.43 -13.39
N MET A 118 -3.08 10.42 -13.24
CA MET A 118 -1.98 10.17 -14.19
C MET A 118 -2.47 9.71 -15.55
N VAL A 119 -3.51 8.88 -15.61
CA VAL A 119 -4.19 8.53 -16.86
C VAL A 119 -4.74 9.77 -17.54
N GLY A 120 -5.47 10.62 -16.81
CA GLY A 120 -6.03 11.86 -17.34
C GLY A 120 -4.97 12.80 -17.90
N VAL A 121 -3.88 13.00 -17.15
CA VAL A 121 -2.75 13.83 -17.57
C VAL A 121 -2.08 13.27 -18.82
N GLY A 122 -1.78 11.98 -18.88
CA GLY A 122 -1.09 11.39 -20.03
C GLY A 122 -1.96 11.35 -21.30
N LEU A 123 -3.29 11.21 -21.16
CA LEU A 123 -4.21 11.43 -22.29
C LEU A 123 -4.19 12.88 -22.76
N SER A 124 -4.07 13.83 -21.85
CA SER A 124 -3.99 15.27 -22.16
C SER A 124 -2.65 15.64 -22.82
N LEU A 125 -1.58 14.91 -22.51
CA LEU A 125 -0.29 14.96 -23.22
C LEU A 125 -0.35 14.43 -24.66
N GLY A 126 -1.43 13.75 -25.05
CA GLY A 126 -1.58 13.10 -26.36
C GLY A 126 -1.12 11.64 -26.40
N GLY A 127 -0.89 11.02 -25.24
CA GLY A 127 -0.58 9.59 -25.14
C GLY A 127 -1.80 8.71 -25.38
N ALA A 128 -1.54 7.42 -25.60
CA ALA A 128 -2.56 6.40 -25.78
C ALA A 128 -2.80 5.59 -24.49
N PRO A 129 -4.01 5.07 -24.25
CA PRO A 129 -4.29 4.17 -23.13
C PRO A 129 -3.47 2.87 -23.19
N ALA A 130 -2.76 2.52 -22.11
CA ALA A 130 -2.10 1.22 -21.98
C ALA A 130 -3.12 0.11 -21.66
N LEU A 131 -3.83 -0.38 -22.67
CA LEU A 131 -5.00 -1.27 -22.51
C LEU A 131 -4.69 -2.57 -21.74
N ASP A 132 -3.51 -3.15 -21.95
CA ASP A 132 -3.09 -4.37 -21.25
C ASP A 132 -2.86 -4.10 -19.75
N THR A 133 -2.17 -3.00 -19.42
CA THR A 133 -2.01 -2.57 -18.03
C THR A 133 -3.36 -2.29 -17.39
N TYR A 134 -4.26 -1.60 -18.10
CA TYR A 134 -5.59 -1.26 -17.59
C TYR A 134 -6.42 -2.51 -17.31
N ARG A 135 -6.37 -3.51 -18.20
CA ARG A 135 -7.06 -4.79 -17.99
C ARG A 135 -6.54 -5.48 -16.72
N ARG A 136 -5.21 -5.52 -16.51
CA ARG A 136 -4.61 -6.11 -15.31
C ARG A 136 -5.03 -5.37 -14.03
N ILE A 137 -4.91 -4.05 -14.00
CA ILE A 137 -5.28 -3.20 -12.86
C ILE A 137 -6.78 -3.34 -12.57
N ALA A 138 -7.64 -3.20 -13.58
CA ALA A 138 -9.09 -3.28 -13.41
C ALA A 138 -9.55 -4.66 -12.92
N THR A 139 -8.97 -5.74 -13.47
CA THR A 139 -9.28 -7.11 -13.03
C THR A 139 -8.86 -7.30 -11.56
N PHE A 140 -7.65 -6.88 -11.19
CA PHE A 140 -7.19 -6.99 -9.81
C PHE A 140 -8.07 -6.18 -8.86
N TRP A 141 -8.35 -4.91 -9.18
CA TRP A 141 -9.19 -4.05 -8.35
C TRP A 141 -10.62 -4.55 -8.19
N ALA A 142 -11.20 -5.14 -9.24
CA ALA A 142 -12.52 -5.75 -9.17
C ALA A 142 -12.54 -7.01 -8.27
N LEU A 143 -11.44 -7.77 -8.26
CA LEU A 143 -11.30 -8.98 -7.44
C LEU A 143 -10.95 -8.70 -5.97
N VAL A 144 -10.33 -7.55 -5.67
CA VAL A 144 -9.93 -7.22 -4.28
C VAL A 144 -11.09 -7.29 -3.29
N PRO A 145 -12.26 -6.64 -3.50
CA PRO A 145 -13.34 -6.70 -2.53
C PRO A 145 -13.89 -8.11 -2.24
N PRO A 146 -14.25 -8.93 -3.25
CA PRO A 146 -14.75 -10.27 -2.98
C PRO A 146 -13.65 -11.17 -2.38
N VAL A 147 -12.42 -11.13 -2.89
CA VAL A 147 -11.34 -12.00 -2.39
C VAL A 147 -10.96 -11.63 -0.95
N SER A 148 -10.75 -10.34 -0.66
CA SER A 148 -10.45 -9.86 0.70
C SER A 148 -11.58 -10.19 1.67
N GLY A 149 -12.83 -9.89 1.28
CA GLY A 149 -14.00 -10.19 2.10
C GLY A 149 -14.18 -11.68 2.38
N THR A 150 -14.02 -12.53 1.37
CA THR A 150 -14.15 -13.99 1.53
C THR A 150 -13.03 -14.55 2.40
N LEU A 151 -11.77 -14.18 2.16
CA LEU A 151 -10.66 -14.65 2.99
C LEU A 151 -10.81 -14.19 4.45
N ALA A 152 -11.28 -12.95 4.67
CA ALA A 152 -11.55 -12.45 6.01
C ALA A 152 -12.72 -13.17 6.69
N TYR A 153 -13.79 -13.47 5.94
CA TYR A 153 -14.92 -14.25 6.43
C TYR A 153 -14.49 -15.66 6.85
N LEU A 154 -13.72 -16.36 6.01
CA LEU A 154 -13.23 -17.71 6.30
C LEU A 154 -12.29 -17.70 7.51
N THR A 155 -11.34 -16.77 7.54
CA THR A 155 -10.41 -16.62 8.66
C THR A 155 -11.15 -16.32 9.96
N ALA A 156 -12.13 -15.41 9.93
CA ALA A 156 -12.94 -15.09 11.10
C ALA A 156 -13.79 -16.27 11.57
N THR A 157 -14.34 -17.05 10.63
CA THR A 157 -15.13 -18.25 10.94
C THR A 157 -14.26 -19.30 11.66
N VAL A 158 -13.03 -19.53 11.19
CA VAL A 158 -12.08 -20.42 11.85
C VAL A 158 -11.65 -19.89 13.22
N LEU A 159 -11.37 -18.59 13.35
CA LEU A 159 -11.00 -18.01 14.65
C LEU A 159 -12.15 -18.01 15.67
N ARG A 160 -13.40 -18.03 15.22
CA ARG A 160 -14.59 -18.07 16.09
C ARG A 160 -14.98 -19.47 16.57
N ARG A 161 -14.37 -20.52 16.02
CA ARG A 161 -14.61 -21.90 16.44
C ARG A 161 -14.10 -22.14 17.86
N ASP A 162 -14.98 -22.57 18.76
CA ASP A 162 -14.63 -22.83 20.16
C ASP A 162 -13.77 -24.10 20.33
N ASP A 163 -13.82 -25.00 19.35
CA ASP A 163 -12.98 -26.22 19.28
C ASP A 163 -11.51 -25.93 18.92
N ILE A 164 -11.18 -24.71 18.47
CA ILE A 164 -9.83 -24.34 18.05
C ILE A 164 -9.23 -23.31 19.02
N PRO A 165 -8.26 -23.70 19.87
CA PRO A 165 -7.63 -22.78 20.81
C PRO A 165 -6.91 -21.62 20.12
N GLU A 166 -6.99 -20.42 20.70
CA GLU A 166 -6.24 -19.25 20.24
C GLU A 166 -4.71 -19.45 20.31
N THR A 167 -4.26 -20.39 21.15
CA THR A 167 -2.85 -20.82 21.23
C THR A 167 -2.37 -21.61 20.01
N VAL A 168 -3.26 -21.92 19.07
CA VAL A 168 -2.95 -22.59 17.79
C VAL A 168 -3.33 -21.70 16.61
N SER A 169 -4.57 -21.18 16.59
CA SER A 169 -5.10 -20.46 15.43
C SER A 169 -4.40 -19.12 15.15
N VAL A 170 -4.10 -18.33 16.20
CA VAL A 170 -3.37 -17.06 16.04
C VAL A 170 -1.91 -17.29 15.65
N PRO A 171 -1.16 -18.20 16.29
CA PRO A 171 0.17 -18.59 15.83
C PRO A 171 0.22 -19.11 14.38
N LEU A 172 -0.79 -19.86 13.92
CA LEU A 172 -0.86 -20.33 12.54
C LEU A 172 -0.86 -19.16 11.55
N LEU A 173 -1.68 -18.14 11.82
CA LEU A 173 -1.70 -16.92 11.02
C LEU A 173 -0.35 -16.18 11.08
N ALA A 174 0.30 -16.15 12.24
CA ALA A 174 1.65 -15.61 12.37
C ALA A 174 2.68 -16.38 11.53
N GLY A 175 2.54 -17.71 11.42
CA GLY A 175 3.37 -18.53 10.55
C GLY A 175 3.16 -18.22 9.07
N VAL A 176 1.91 -18.04 8.62
CA VAL A 176 1.59 -17.59 7.26
C VAL A 176 2.24 -16.23 6.96
N VAL A 177 2.07 -15.27 7.88
CA VAL A 177 2.68 -13.93 7.75
C VAL A 177 4.20 -14.02 7.71
N GLY A 178 4.82 -14.82 8.57
CA GLY A 178 6.27 -15.04 8.58
C GLY A 178 6.79 -15.63 7.26
N ALA A 179 6.11 -16.64 6.73
CA ALA A 179 6.42 -17.23 5.44
C ALA A 179 6.36 -16.21 4.29
N ILE A 180 5.35 -15.33 4.29
CA ILE A 180 5.26 -14.24 3.30
C ILE A 180 6.40 -13.24 3.48
N VAL A 181 6.74 -12.87 4.73
CA VAL A 181 7.84 -11.94 5.02
C VAL A 181 9.17 -12.44 4.46
N ALA A 182 9.44 -13.74 4.49
CA ALA A 182 10.64 -14.32 3.89
C ALA A 182 10.75 -14.07 2.38
N ASN A 183 9.61 -13.88 1.71
CA ASN A 183 9.49 -13.72 0.26
C ASN A 183 9.19 -12.28 -0.18
N VAL A 184 9.12 -11.32 0.75
CA VAL A 184 9.00 -9.90 0.40
C VAL A 184 10.22 -9.50 -0.42
N ARG A 185 10.00 -9.01 -1.64
CA ARG A 185 11.07 -8.49 -2.51
C ARG A 185 11.45 -7.10 -2.06
N LEU A 186 12.73 -6.91 -1.76
CA LEU A 186 13.30 -5.66 -1.28
C LEU A 186 14.43 -5.20 -2.21
N SER A 187 14.49 -3.91 -2.50
CA SER A 187 15.54 -3.27 -3.31
C SER A 187 16.90 -3.25 -2.62
N VAL A 188 16.92 -3.34 -1.30
CA VAL A 188 18.17 -3.35 -0.50
C VAL A 188 18.85 -4.72 -0.48
N ILE A 189 18.16 -5.79 -0.89
CA ILE A 189 18.73 -7.14 -0.93
C ILE A 189 19.33 -7.38 -2.32
N PRO A 190 20.62 -7.76 -2.41
CA PRO A 190 21.25 -8.03 -3.69
C PRO A 190 20.51 -9.10 -4.51
N ALA A 191 20.24 -8.81 -5.77
CA ALA A 191 19.60 -9.72 -6.71
C ALA A 191 20.62 -10.18 -7.77
N PRO A 192 20.73 -11.50 -8.07
CA PRO A 192 21.54 -11.98 -9.19
C PRO A 192 21.04 -11.47 -10.55
N SER A 193 19.72 -11.28 -10.65
CA SER A 193 19.02 -10.74 -11.81
C SER A 193 17.83 -9.90 -11.34
N GLY A 194 17.75 -8.64 -11.78
CA GLY A 194 16.65 -7.72 -11.45
C GLY A 194 16.99 -6.67 -10.38
N ALA A 195 16.00 -5.85 -10.03
CA ALA A 195 16.17 -4.70 -9.12
C ALA A 195 15.85 -5.01 -7.64
N GLN A 196 15.26 -6.17 -7.34
CA GLN A 196 14.84 -6.54 -5.98
C GLN A 196 15.02 -8.05 -5.75
N ASN A 197 15.34 -8.43 -4.52
CA ASN A 197 15.40 -9.83 -4.09
C ASN A 197 14.72 -10.01 -2.72
N SER A 198 14.36 -11.25 -2.38
CA SER A 198 13.82 -11.59 -1.06
C SER A 198 14.90 -12.23 -0.17
N VAL A 199 14.64 -12.32 1.13
CA VAL A 199 15.55 -13.03 2.06
C VAL A 199 15.67 -14.50 1.64
N ALA A 200 14.55 -15.14 1.30
CA ALA A 200 14.55 -16.51 0.83
C ALA A 200 15.34 -16.68 -0.48
N GLY A 201 15.15 -15.77 -1.45
CA GLY A 201 15.86 -15.79 -2.72
C GLY A 201 17.36 -15.53 -2.58
N PHE A 202 17.76 -14.62 -1.69
CA PHE A 202 19.17 -14.35 -1.40
C PHE A 202 19.87 -15.55 -0.77
N VAL A 203 19.28 -16.13 0.27
CA VAL A 203 19.85 -17.32 0.94
C VAL A 203 19.92 -18.50 -0.03
N ALA A 204 18.92 -18.66 -0.88
CA ALA A 204 18.91 -19.69 -1.92
C ALA A 204 20.03 -19.50 -2.94
N GLY A 205 20.23 -18.27 -3.42
CA GLY A 205 21.32 -17.93 -4.33
C GLY A 205 22.71 -18.20 -3.73
N VAL A 206 22.89 -17.95 -2.43
CA VAL A 206 24.14 -18.26 -1.71
C VAL A 206 24.32 -19.76 -1.50
N ALA A 207 23.23 -20.49 -1.24
CA ALA A 207 23.27 -21.94 -1.04
C ALA A 207 23.61 -22.70 -2.33
N GLY A 208 23.29 -22.14 -3.50
CA GLY A 208 23.63 -22.71 -4.81
C GLY A 208 22.99 -24.07 -5.10
N ALA A 209 21.88 -24.39 -4.42
CA ALA A 209 21.17 -25.65 -4.63
C ALA A 209 20.44 -25.63 -5.98
N PRO A 210 20.50 -26.70 -6.78
CA PRO A 210 19.78 -26.74 -8.05
C PRO A 210 18.26 -26.75 -7.80
N PRO A 211 17.47 -26.01 -8.60
CA PRO A 211 16.02 -26.03 -8.48
C PRO A 211 15.47 -27.42 -8.81
N VAL A 212 14.52 -27.89 -8.00
CA VAL A 212 13.84 -29.18 -8.18
C VAL A 212 12.42 -28.89 -8.64
N ALA A 213 12.04 -29.39 -9.82
CA ALA A 213 10.73 -29.12 -10.44
C ALA A 213 10.38 -27.61 -10.57
N GLY A 214 11.40 -26.77 -10.83
CA GLY A 214 11.23 -25.33 -10.99
C GLY A 214 11.11 -24.54 -9.67
N VAL A 215 11.22 -25.21 -8.53
CA VAL A 215 11.22 -24.56 -7.21
C VAL A 215 12.59 -24.75 -6.56
N ASP A 216 13.16 -23.66 -6.07
CA ASP A 216 14.41 -23.73 -5.32
C ASP A 216 14.14 -24.28 -3.90
N PRO A 217 14.72 -25.44 -3.52
CA PRO A 217 14.48 -26.03 -2.21
C PRO A 217 14.92 -25.13 -1.06
N ALA A 218 15.95 -24.29 -1.25
CA ALA A 218 16.41 -23.37 -0.22
C ALA A 218 15.39 -22.24 0.00
N VAL A 219 14.70 -21.76 -1.04
CA VAL A 219 13.59 -20.79 -0.89
C VAL A 219 12.48 -21.39 -0.04
N VAL A 220 12.10 -22.65 -0.30
CA VAL A 220 11.07 -23.35 0.48
C VAL A 220 11.50 -23.52 1.93
N VAL A 221 12.73 -23.97 2.18
CA VAL A 221 13.26 -24.14 3.53
C VAL A 221 13.27 -22.83 4.30
N VAL A 222 13.79 -21.74 3.72
CA VAL A 222 13.83 -20.43 4.41
C VAL A 222 12.42 -19.90 4.67
N THR A 223 11.51 -20.08 3.72
CA THR A 223 10.09 -19.71 3.87
C THR A 223 9.44 -20.46 5.03
N LEU A 224 9.63 -21.78 5.09
CA LEU A 224 9.12 -22.62 6.17
C LEU A 224 9.78 -22.28 7.51
N LEU A 225 11.08 -22.00 7.54
CA LEU A 225 11.79 -21.59 8.75
C LEU A 225 11.22 -20.30 9.33
N PHE A 226 11.03 -19.26 8.50
CA PHE A 226 10.40 -18.02 8.94
C PHE A 226 8.99 -18.28 9.47
N GLY A 227 8.20 -19.10 8.76
CA GLY A 227 6.86 -19.46 9.21
C GLY A 227 6.85 -20.20 10.56
N VAL A 228 7.74 -21.18 10.74
CA VAL A 228 7.87 -21.94 12.00
C VAL A 228 8.36 -21.02 13.13
N VAL A 229 9.34 -20.16 12.89
CA VAL A 229 9.85 -19.22 13.90
C VAL A 229 8.75 -18.24 14.34
N SER A 230 8.02 -17.65 13.39
CA SER A 230 6.91 -16.74 13.70
C SER A 230 5.78 -17.45 14.45
N PHE A 231 5.43 -18.67 14.04
CA PHE A 231 4.46 -19.51 14.74
C PHE A 231 4.90 -19.77 16.18
N GLN A 232 6.12 -20.27 16.39
CA GLN A 232 6.61 -20.64 17.72
C GLN A 232 6.75 -19.41 18.63
N TYR A 233 7.17 -18.27 18.09
CA TYR A 233 7.26 -17.02 18.84
C TYR A 233 5.90 -16.59 19.39
N ILE A 234 4.87 -16.53 18.53
CA ILE A 234 3.52 -16.14 18.96
C ILE A 234 2.89 -17.23 19.83
N ARG A 235 3.13 -18.52 19.56
CA ARG A 235 2.62 -19.64 20.38
C ARG A 235 3.14 -19.58 21.81
N ARG A 236 4.43 -19.33 22.02
CA ARG A 236 5.01 -19.18 23.36
C ARG A 236 4.34 -18.03 24.13
N ARG A 237 4.06 -16.91 23.45
CA ARG A 237 3.39 -15.75 24.06
C ARG A 237 1.93 -16.05 24.40
N THR A 238 1.18 -16.69 23.50
CA THR A 238 -0.24 -17.02 23.74
C THR A 238 -0.40 -18.10 24.82
N GLN A 239 0.55 -19.04 24.94
CA GLN A 239 0.58 -20.01 26.04
C GLN A 239 0.82 -19.36 27.41
N GLN A 240 1.63 -18.30 27.48
CA GLN A 240 1.83 -17.54 28.72
C GLN A 240 0.60 -16.69 29.06
N SER A 241 0.01 -16.04 28.06
CA SER A 241 -1.21 -15.25 28.19
C SER A 241 -1.78 -15.02 26.79
N VAL A 242 -2.99 -15.51 26.58
CA VAL A 242 -3.70 -15.37 25.31
C VAL A 242 -3.81 -13.88 24.92
N ASP A 243 -4.27 -13.03 25.83
CA ASP A 243 -4.38 -11.58 25.61
C ASP A 243 -3.04 -10.94 25.20
N LYS A 244 -1.94 -11.22 25.94
CA LYS A 244 -0.62 -10.68 25.59
C LYS A 244 -0.12 -11.19 24.25
N GLY A 245 -0.31 -12.48 23.96
CA GLY A 245 0.11 -13.09 22.70
C GLY A 245 -0.63 -12.50 21.50
N VAL A 246 -1.94 -12.31 21.63
CA VAL A 246 -2.76 -11.70 20.59
C VAL A 246 -2.41 -10.22 20.36
N LYS A 247 -2.26 -9.43 21.43
CA LYS A 247 -1.81 -8.03 21.34
C LYS A 247 -0.44 -7.91 20.70
N THR A 248 0.49 -8.81 21.04
CA THR A 248 1.81 -8.87 20.42
C THR A 248 1.70 -9.14 18.92
N PHE A 249 0.89 -10.13 18.54
CA PHE A 249 0.68 -10.45 17.14
C PHE A 249 0.08 -9.29 16.35
N LEU A 250 -0.92 -8.59 16.90
CA LEU A 250 -1.52 -7.42 16.26
C LEU A 250 -0.51 -6.29 16.00
N VAL A 251 0.38 -6.01 16.97
CA VAL A 251 1.43 -5.00 16.79
C VAL A 251 2.44 -5.44 15.74
N VAL A 252 2.88 -6.69 15.74
CA VAL A 252 3.82 -7.23 14.73
C VAL A 252 3.19 -7.21 13.34
N LEU A 253 1.96 -7.71 13.20
CA LEU A 253 1.23 -7.71 11.94
C LEU A 253 1.01 -6.29 11.42
N GLY A 254 0.52 -5.38 12.28
CA GLY A 254 0.37 -3.96 11.92
C GLY A 254 1.68 -3.33 11.47
N SER A 255 2.80 -3.71 12.09
CA SER A 255 4.15 -3.24 11.72
C SER A 255 4.56 -3.68 10.32
N VAL A 256 4.42 -4.97 10.01
CA VAL A 256 4.76 -5.54 8.70
C VAL A 256 3.87 -4.96 7.60
N VAL A 257 2.58 -4.78 7.88
CA VAL A 257 1.64 -4.19 6.92
C VAL A 257 1.90 -2.69 6.74
N ALA A 258 2.27 -1.94 7.78
CA ALA A 258 2.64 -0.53 7.65
C ALA A 258 3.92 -0.33 6.83
N PHE A 259 4.90 -1.22 6.99
CA PHE A 259 6.09 -1.26 6.13
C PHE A 259 5.68 -1.47 4.66
N SER A 260 4.89 -2.50 4.39
CA SER A 260 4.45 -2.82 3.02
C SER A 260 3.58 -1.71 2.42
N SER A 261 2.77 -1.06 3.24
CA SER A 261 2.00 0.13 2.86
C SER A 261 2.92 1.27 2.44
N GLY A 262 3.96 1.58 3.22
CA GLY A 262 4.91 2.62 2.85
C GLY A 262 5.61 2.35 1.52
N GLY A 263 6.01 1.10 1.29
CA GLY A 263 6.54 0.63 0.01
C GLY A 263 5.57 0.82 -1.15
N SER A 264 4.31 0.46 -0.96
CA SER A 264 3.30 0.65 -2.00
C SER A 264 2.95 2.13 -2.25
N GLN A 265 2.79 2.92 -1.18
CA GLN A 265 2.35 4.30 -1.31
C GLN A 265 3.44 5.20 -1.88
N VAL A 266 4.73 4.95 -1.62
CA VAL A 266 5.78 5.83 -2.16
C VAL A 266 5.73 5.90 -3.68
N GLY A 267 5.46 4.79 -4.36
CA GLY A 267 5.41 4.76 -5.82
C GLY A 267 4.26 5.57 -6.41
N LEU A 268 3.18 5.79 -5.66
CA LEU A 268 2.12 6.73 -6.08
C LEU A 268 2.60 8.19 -6.09
N ALA A 269 3.47 8.57 -5.16
CA ALA A 269 3.99 9.94 -5.08
C ALA A 269 5.20 10.17 -5.99
N THR A 270 6.07 9.17 -6.13
CA THR A 270 7.37 9.33 -6.80
C THR A 270 7.39 8.79 -8.22
N GLY A 271 6.52 7.84 -8.56
CA GLY A 271 6.37 7.30 -9.91
C GLY A 271 6.27 8.37 -10.99
N PRO A 272 5.39 9.39 -10.86
CA PRO A 272 5.28 10.46 -11.85
C PRO A 272 6.56 11.28 -12.06
N LEU A 273 7.55 11.20 -11.16
CA LEU A 273 8.83 11.91 -11.26
C LEU A 273 9.96 11.03 -11.82
N GLU A 274 9.72 9.76 -12.12
CA GLU A 274 10.80 8.84 -12.55
C GLU A 274 11.48 9.31 -13.84
N ASN A 275 10.73 9.80 -14.83
CA ASN A 275 11.31 10.32 -16.06
C ASN A 275 12.19 11.56 -15.79
N LEU A 276 11.68 12.50 -14.98
CA LEU A 276 12.43 13.69 -14.56
C LEU A 276 13.74 13.34 -13.84
N TYR A 277 13.67 12.52 -12.80
CA TYR A 277 14.85 12.23 -11.98
C TYR A 277 15.81 11.26 -12.67
N GLY A 278 15.30 10.21 -13.30
CA GLY A 278 16.13 9.17 -13.92
C GLY A 278 16.67 9.55 -15.28
N THR A 279 15.84 10.13 -16.16
CA THR A 279 16.21 10.41 -17.55
C THR A 279 16.73 11.85 -17.74
N GLU A 280 16.01 12.85 -17.21
CA GLU A 280 16.38 14.26 -17.44
C GLU A 280 17.52 14.71 -16.51
N LEU A 281 17.48 14.33 -15.23
CA LEU A 281 18.49 14.71 -14.23
C LEU A 281 19.61 13.69 -14.04
N GLY A 282 19.45 12.44 -14.52
CA GLY A 282 20.44 11.38 -14.38
C GLY A 282 20.71 10.95 -12.93
N LEU A 283 19.74 11.11 -12.03
CA LEU A 283 19.85 10.78 -10.61
C LEU A 283 19.42 9.35 -10.33
N PRO A 284 20.04 8.68 -9.33
CA PRO A 284 19.65 7.33 -8.96
C PRO A 284 18.27 7.32 -8.28
N GLY A 285 17.46 6.28 -8.54
CA GLY A 285 16.10 6.16 -8.03
C GLY A 285 15.97 6.24 -6.50
N ILE A 286 17.05 5.93 -5.76
CA ILE A 286 17.10 6.10 -4.30
C ILE A 286 16.80 7.54 -3.85
N VAL A 287 17.12 8.55 -4.66
CA VAL A 287 16.82 9.95 -4.34
C VAL A 287 15.30 10.16 -4.25
N LEU A 288 14.54 9.60 -5.19
CA LEU A 288 13.08 9.63 -5.16
C LEU A 288 12.54 8.83 -3.96
N SER A 289 13.08 7.65 -3.70
CA SER A 289 12.66 6.84 -2.54
C SER A 289 12.89 7.59 -1.22
N VAL A 290 14.01 8.30 -1.05
CA VAL A 290 14.30 9.12 0.13
C VAL A 290 13.32 10.28 0.23
N LEU A 291 13.06 11.00 -0.86
CA LEU A 291 12.10 12.10 -0.88
C LEU A 291 10.70 11.63 -0.46
N GLY A 292 10.24 10.53 -1.04
CA GLY A 292 8.97 9.92 -0.70
C GLY A 292 8.92 9.41 0.74
N ALA A 293 9.99 8.78 1.25
CA ALA A 293 10.09 8.31 2.62
C ALA A 293 10.01 9.46 3.64
N VAL A 294 10.68 10.59 3.37
CA VAL A 294 10.62 11.80 4.21
C VAL A 294 9.20 12.36 4.24
N GLY A 295 8.54 12.47 3.08
CA GLY A 295 7.15 12.91 2.99
C GLY A 295 6.23 11.99 3.80
N ILE A 296 6.30 10.68 3.56
CA ILE A 296 5.51 9.66 4.26
C ILE A 296 5.70 9.73 5.78
N LEU A 297 6.94 9.86 6.25
CA LEU A 297 7.27 9.95 7.67
C LEU A 297 6.63 11.19 8.30
N GLY A 298 6.80 12.36 7.67
CA GLY A 298 6.19 13.60 8.13
C GLY A 298 4.66 13.52 8.14
N GLY A 299 4.08 12.97 7.08
CA GLY A 299 2.64 12.76 6.94
C GLY A 299 2.06 11.87 8.03
N ALA A 300 2.72 10.75 8.31
CA ALA A 300 2.30 9.81 9.35
C ALA A 300 2.32 10.47 10.73
N TRP A 301 3.37 11.23 11.07
CA TRP A 301 3.48 11.85 12.40
C TRP A 301 2.53 13.02 12.60
N MET A 302 2.25 13.80 11.54
CA MET A 302 1.38 14.98 11.63
C MET A 302 -0.10 14.67 11.43
N GLY A 303 -0.44 13.72 10.55
CA GLY A 303 -1.82 13.49 10.10
C GLY A 303 -2.47 12.18 10.56
N ALA A 304 -1.70 11.11 10.78
CA ALA A 304 -2.26 9.79 11.09
C ALA A 304 -3.10 9.72 12.38
N PRO A 305 -2.80 10.45 13.48
CA PRO A 305 -3.54 10.29 14.74
C PRO A 305 -5.06 10.49 14.61
N ARG A 306 -5.52 11.42 13.77
CA ARG A 306 -6.96 11.67 13.55
C ARG A 306 -7.63 10.48 12.87
N LEU A 307 -7.03 9.98 11.80
CA LEU A 307 -7.59 8.87 11.02
C LEU A 307 -7.48 7.53 11.77
N LEU A 308 -6.41 7.33 12.55
CA LEU A 308 -6.25 6.18 13.45
C LEU A 308 -7.37 6.10 14.47
N GLN A 309 -7.74 7.21 15.11
CA GLN A 309 -8.82 7.20 16.10
C GLN A 309 -10.19 6.88 15.48
N ALA A 310 -10.46 7.39 14.28
CA ALA A 310 -11.71 7.11 13.58
C ALA A 310 -11.81 5.63 13.20
N THR A 311 -10.77 5.11 12.53
CA THR A 311 -10.73 3.72 12.07
C THR A 311 -10.62 2.71 13.21
N SER A 312 -9.86 3.00 14.28
CA SER A 312 -9.72 2.07 15.41
C SER A 312 -11.01 1.85 16.19
N ARG A 313 -11.93 2.83 16.20
CA ARG A 313 -13.25 2.69 16.83
C ARG A 313 -14.10 1.65 16.11
N GLU A 314 -14.08 1.64 14.78
CA GLU A 314 -14.77 0.62 13.97
C GLU A 314 -14.20 -0.78 14.26
N TYR A 315 -12.87 -0.89 14.36
CA TYR A 315 -12.21 -2.15 14.72
C TYR A 315 -12.48 -2.63 16.14
N ALA A 316 -12.54 -1.71 17.11
CA ALA A 316 -12.89 -2.05 18.49
C ALA A 316 -14.27 -2.69 18.59
N GLN A 317 -15.23 -2.24 17.77
CA GLN A 317 -16.59 -2.79 17.71
C GLN A 317 -16.66 -4.19 17.06
N LEU A 318 -15.71 -4.52 16.16
CA LEU A 318 -15.60 -5.86 15.58
C LEU A 318 -15.01 -6.86 16.58
N GLY A 319 -14.23 -6.43 17.56
CA GLY A 319 -13.55 -7.33 18.47
C GLY A 319 -12.37 -8.06 17.81
N ILE A 320 -11.47 -8.53 18.68
CA ILE A 320 -10.08 -8.86 18.35
C ILE A 320 -9.94 -9.91 17.25
N ARG A 321 -10.67 -11.03 17.34
CA ARG A 321 -10.61 -12.15 16.38
C ARG A 321 -10.98 -11.71 14.96
N ARG A 322 -12.02 -10.89 14.81
CA ARG A 322 -12.48 -10.36 13.51
C ARG A 322 -11.50 -9.33 12.95
N SER A 323 -10.88 -8.52 13.80
CA SER A 323 -9.85 -7.57 13.40
C SER A 323 -8.60 -8.26 12.84
N ILE A 324 -8.15 -9.36 13.46
CA ILE A 324 -7.08 -10.21 12.92
C ILE A 324 -7.47 -10.78 11.55
N ALA A 325 -8.68 -11.33 11.46
CA ALA A 325 -9.20 -11.93 10.24
C ALA A 325 -9.32 -10.93 9.09
N ALA A 326 -9.54 -9.64 9.37
CA ALA A 326 -9.55 -8.60 8.33
C ALA A 326 -8.15 -8.22 7.85
N LEU A 327 -7.14 -8.23 8.74
CA LEU A 327 -5.81 -7.69 8.44
C LEU A 327 -4.88 -8.68 7.73
N VAL A 328 -4.90 -9.97 8.09
CA VAL A 328 -4.02 -10.98 7.48
C VAL A 328 -4.29 -11.17 5.98
N PRO A 329 -5.54 -11.36 5.52
CA PRO A 329 -5.84 -11.38 4.09
C PRO A 329 -5.44 -10.10 3.38
N GLY A 330 -5.59 -8.96 4.06
CA GLY A 330 -5.19 -7.70 3.49
C GLY A 330 -3.70 -7.60 3.23
N PHE A 331 -2.87 -8.15 4.12
CA PHE A 331 -1.43 -8.29 3.90
C PHE A 331 -1.10 -9.18 2.71
N ILE A 332 -1.75 -10.34 2.59
CA ILE A 332 -1.54 -11.28 1.47
C ILE A 332 -1.83 -10.59 0.13
N ILE A 333 -2.98 -9.94 0.02
CA ILE A 333 -3.40 -9.22 -1.20
C ILE A 333 -2.46 -8.06 -1.49
N ALA A 334 -2.03 -7.33 -0.46
CA ALA A 334 -1.09 -6.22 -0.63
C ALA A 334 0.25 -6.69 -1.18
N GLN A 335 0.78 -7.80 -0.67
CA GLN A 335 2.04 -8.36 -1.15
C GLN A 335 1.94 -8.87 -2.59
N LEU A 336 0.84 -9.53 -2.93
CA LEU A 336 0.60 -9.97 -4.30
C LEU A 336 0.53 -8.78 -5.27
N ALA A 337 -0.16 -7.70 -4.90
CA ALA A 337 -0.22 -6.50 -5.72
C ALA A 337 1.15 -5.85 -5.92
N ILE A 338 1.96 -5.74 -4.86
CA ILE A 338 3.31 -5.16 -4.96
C ILE A 338 4.19 -6.02 -5.88
N GLU A 339 4.09 -7.35 -5.79
CA GLU A 339 4.81 -8.27 -6.68
C GLU A 339 4.36 -8.15 -8.15
N LEU A 340 3.08 -7.89 -8.38
CA LEU A 340 2.52 -7.64 -9.71
C LEU A 340 2.71 -6.20 -10.20
N GLY A 341 3.29 -5.30 -9.40
CA GLY A 341 3.43 -3.86 -9.70
C GLY A 341 2.09 -3.11 -9.73
N ILE A 342 1.01 -3.69 -9.24
CA ILE A 342 -0.33 -3.10 -9.33
C ILE A 342 -0.52 -2.06 -8.22
N PRO A 343 -0.83 -0.79 -8.55
CA PRO A 343 -1.15 0.23 -7.55
C PRO A 343 -2.36 -0.20 -6.72
N ILE A 344 -2.29 -0.13 -5.38
CA ILE A 344 -3.37 -0.57 -4.49
C ILE A 344 -3.76 0.44 -3.44
N SER A 345 -5.03 0.39 -3.05
CA SER A 345 -5.54 1.11 -1.89
C SER A 345 -5.67 0.16 -0.70
N PHE A 346 -4.86 0.39 0.34
CA PHE A 346 -5.00 -0.34 1.60
C PHE A 346 -6.36 -0.12 2.23
N ASN A 347 -6.92 1.09 2.14
CA ASN A 347 -8.29 1.40 2.58
C ASN A 347 -9.32 0.45 1.94
N ASN A 348 -9.22 0.21 0.64
CA ASN A 348 -10.13 -0.71 -0.08
C ASN A 348 -10.00 -2.14 0.47
N ILE A 349 -8.78 -2.67 0.48
CA ILE A 349 -8.49 -4.03 0.96
C ILE A 349 -9.00 -4.24 2.39
N ILE A 350 -8.75 -3.27 3.26
CA ILE A 350 -9.07 -3.28 4.69
C ILE A 350 -10.58 -3.18 4.92
N ILE A 351 -11.27 -2.25 4.25
CA ILE A 351 -12.73 -2.11 4.36
C ILE A 351 -13.42 -3.39 3.88
N SER A 352 -12.96 -3.98 2.78
CA SER A 352 -13.47 -5.27 2.29
C SER A 352 -13.24 -6.41 3.29
N GLY A 353 -12.07 -6.46 3.93
CA GLY A 353 -11.78 -7.42 4.99
C GLY A 353 -12.67 -7.22 6.24
N VAL A 354 -12.91 -5.97 6.64
CA VAL A 354 -13.83 -5.62 7.74
C VAL A 354 -15.25 -6.06 7.44
N ILE A 355 -15.75 -5.82 6.22
CA ILE A 355 -17.07 -6.28 5.78
C ILE A 355 -17.15 -7.81 5.89
N GLY A 356 -16.16 -8.53 5.32
CA GLY A 356 -16.12 -9.99 5.33
C GLY A 356 -16.02 -10.60 6.74
N GLY A 357 -15.08 -10.12 7.55
CA GLY A 357 -14.93 -10.55 8.95
C GLY A 357 -16.14 -10.20 9.81
N GLY A 358 -16.81 -9.08 9.51
CA GLY A 358 -18.07 -8.67 10.13
C GLY A 358 -19.21 -9.67 9.85
N LEU A 359 -19.38 -10.06 8.59
CA LEU A 359 -20.39 -11.05 8.16
C LEU A 359 -20.22 -12.41 8.84
N ALA A 360 -18.99 -12.79 9.19
CA ALA A 360 -18.74 -14.03 9.94
C ALA A 360 -19.42 -14.02 11.31
N GLY A 361 -19.64 -12.84 11.93
CA GLY A 361 -20.37 -12.67 13.19
C GLY A 361 -21.89 -12.48 13.05
N GLY A 362 -22.41 -12.49 11.82
CA GLY A 362 -23.81 -12.18 11.50
C GLY A 362 -23.95 -10.93 10.61
N SER A 363 -25.10 -10.79 9.93
CA SER A 363 -25.35 -9.71 8.96
C SER A 363 -25.76 -8.38 9.60
N ALA A 364 -26.15 -8.37 10.88
CA ALA A 364 -26.68 -7.19 11.57
C ALA A 364 -25.71 -5.99 11.62
N GLY A 365 -24.39 -6.23 11.53
CA GLY A 365 -23.37 -5.18 11.52
C GLY A 365 -22.99 -4.64 10.14
N VAL A 366 -23.51 -5.21 9.04
CA VAL A 366 -23.03 -4.92 7.68
C VAL A 366 -24.14 -4.30 6.83
N SER A 367 -24.02 -3.01 6.56
CA SER A 367 -25.01 -2.27 5.78
C SER A 367 -24.73 -2.35 4.28
N ARG A 368 -25.65 -2.98 3.52
CA ARG A 368 -25.61 -3.01 2.04
C ARG A 368 -25.54 -1.61 1.41
N ARG A 369 -26.24 -0.64 2.02
CA ARG A 369 -26.22 0.77 1.58
C ARG A 369 -24.82 1.37 1.75
N LYS A 370 -24.17 1.17 2.91
CA LYS A 370 -22.80 1.66 3.13
C LYS A 370 -21.82 1.06 2.12
N ILE A 371 -21.91 -0.25 1.87
CA ILE A 371 -21.09 -0.92 0.85
C ILE A 371 -21.29 -0.29 -0.53
N GLY A 372 -22.55 -0.13 -0.97
CA GLY A 372 -22.85 0.47 -2.27
C GLY A 372 -22.32 1.91 -2.40
N VAL A 373 -22.46 2.73 -1.35
CA VAL A 373 -21.92 4.09 -1.32
C VAL A 373 -20.39 4.08 -1.39
N THR A 374 -19.72 3.17 -0.66
CA THR A 374 -18.27 3.04 -0.69
C THR A 374 -17.75 2.64 -2.08
N LEU A 375 -18.36 1.63 -2.71
CA LEU A 375 -17.99 1.21 -4.06
C LEU A 375 -18.22 2.31 -5.10
N ALA A 376 -19.38 2.99 -5.02
CA ALA A 376 -19.70 4.12 -5.89
C ALA A 376 -18.70 5.28 -5.71
N PHE A 377 -18.30 5.57 -4.47
CA PHE A 377 -17.30 6.60 -4.18
C PHE A 377 -15.93 6.26 -4.77
N TRP A 378 -15.51 4.99 -4.72
CA TRP A 378 -14.25 4.56 -5.32
C TRP A 378 -14.26 4.74 -6.84
N LEU A 379 -15.33 4.32 -7.51
CA LEU A 379 -15.50 4.52 -8.94
C LEU A 379 -15.56 6.01 -9.31
N LEU A 380 -16.31 6.80 -8.54
CA LEU A 380 -16.40 8.24 -8.73
C LEU A 380 -15.02 8.90 -8.58
N THR A 381 -14.24 8.52 -7.57
CA THR A 381 -12.87 9.02 -7.36
C THR A 381 -12.00 8.74 -8.58
N LEU A 382 -12.05 7.53 -9.14
CA LEU A 382 -11.29 7.18 -10.34
C LEU A 382 -11.72 8.04 -11.54
N VAL A 383 -13.00 8.08 -11.87
CA VAL A 383 -13.51 8.79 -13.05
C VAL A 383 -13.26 10.30 -12.94
N THR A 384 -13.53 10.88 -11.76
CA THR A 384 -13.34 12.33 -11.54
C THR A 384 -11.87 12.71 -11.51
N SER A 385 -10.98 11.87 -10.96
CA SER A 385 -9.53 12.16 -11.02
C SER A 385 -8.97 12.09 -12.44
N VAL A 386 -9.47 11.21 -13.31
CA VAL A 386 -9.14 11.24 -14.76
C VAL A 386 -9.55 12.57 -15.38
N ALA A 387 -10.81 12.98 -15.20
CA ALA A 387 -11.32 14.22 -15.79
C ALA A 387 -10.58 15.46 -15.28
N ILE A 388 -10.34 15.54 -13.96
CA ILE A 388 -9.64 16.66 -13.34
C ILE A 388 -8.17 16.67 -13.77
N GLY A 389 -7.48 15.53 -13.74
CA GLY A 389 -6.08 15.42 -14.17
C GLY A 389 -5.88 15.89 -15.62
N PHE A 390 -6.77 15.45 -16.52
CA PHE A 390 -6.78 15.90 -17.92
C PHE A 390 -6.95 17.42 -18.02
N GLY A 391 -7.94 17.97 -17.31
CA GLY A 391 -8.27 19.40 -17.33
C GLY A 391 -7.18 20.30 -16.72
N VAL A 392 -6.61 19.89 -15.58
CA VAL A 392 -5.55 20.64 -14.88
C VAL A 392 -4.30 20.71 -15.74
N TYR A 393 -3.87 19.60 -16.36
CA TYR A 393 -2.74 19.63 -17.27
C TYR A 393 -3.01 20.57 -18.45
N ARG A 394 -4.20 20.47 -19.07
CA ARG A 394 -4.57 21.33 -20.20
C ARG A 394 -4.56 22.81 -19.81
N ALA A 395 -5.06 23.15 -18.62
CA ALA A 395 -5.03 24.51 -18.10
C ALA A 395 -3.58 25.01 -17.93
N PHE A 396 -2.72 24.21 -17.30
CA PHE A 396 -1.30 24.54 -17.13
C PHE A 396 -0.56 24.72 -18.46
N ALA A 397 -0.78 23.79 -19.39
CA ALA A 397 -0.23 23.84 -20.75
C ALA A 397 -0.64 25.14 -21.46
N THR A 398 -1.93 25.49 -21.43
CA THR A 398 -2.42 26.74 -22.03
C THR A 398 -1.87 28.01 -21.37
N LEU A 399 -1.72 28.03 -20.04
CA LEU A 399 -1.20 29.18 -19.30
C LEU A 399 0.30 29.41 -19.56
N LEU A 400 1.06 28.32 -19.74
CA LEU A 400 2.50 28.38 -19.99
C LEU A 400 2.85 28.41 -21.49
N GLY A 401 1.86 28.26 -22.37
CA GLY A 401 2.04 28.30 -23.82
C GLY A 401 2.81 27.10 -24.38
N VAL A 402 2.63 25.93 -23.77
CA VAL A 402 3.32 24.66 -24.15
C VAL A 402 2.36 23.53 -24.47
#